data_AF-A0A0F9U878-F1
#
_entry.id   AF-A0A0F9U878-F1
#
_cell.length_a   1.000
_cell.length_b   1.000
_cell.length_c   1.000
_cell.angle_alpha   90.00
_cell.angle_beta   90.00
_cell.angle_gamma   90.00
#
_symmetry.space_group_name_H-M   'P 1'
#
loop_
_entity.id
_entity.type
_entity.pdbx_description
1 polymer ?
#
loop_
_entity_poly.entity_id
_entity_poly.type
_entity_poly.pdbx_seq_one_letter_code
_entity_poly.pdbx_strand_id
1 'polypeptide(L)' 'MPWNPSPEVAVAQDAAKKLNAEVGVVVIYVNRDTLGMASYGHNKALCAEMGKLGDHLYEAAMEYIDEH' A
#
# COMPACT_ATOMS: atom_id res chain seq x y z
N MET A 1 -8.11 -14.15 15.45
CA MET A 1 -6.82 -13.61 15.95
C MET A 1 -6.91 -12.09 15.90
N PRO A 2 -6.47 -11.36 16.92
CA PRO A 2 -6.37 -9.91 16.82
C PRO A 2 -5.36 -9.62 15.70
N TRP A 3 -5.85 -9.05 14.60
CA TRP A 3 -5.02 -8.64 13.48
C TRP A 3 -4.22 -7.43 13.96
N ASN A 4 -2.98 -7.63 14.38
CA ASN A 4 -2.08 -6.51 14.62
C ASN A 4 -1.42 -6.16 13.28
N PRO A 5 -1.87 -5.10 12.58
CA PRO A 5 -1.27 -4.74 11.30
C PRO A 5 0.20 -4.40 11.51
N SER A 6 1.05 -4.71 10.53
CA SER A 6 2.43 -4.19 10.54
C SER A 6 2.39 -2.66 10.58
N PRO A 7 3.43 -1.98 11.08
CA PRO A 7 3.47 -0.52 11.11
C PRO A 7 3.15 0.15 9.77
N GLU A 8 3.58 -0.45 8.65
CA GLU A 8 3.32 0.03 7.29
C GLU A 8 1.84 -0.10 6.91
N VAL A 9 1.20 -1.22 7.25
CA VAL A 9 -0.24 -1.42 7.01
C VAL A 9 -1.07 -0.44 7.85
N ALA A 10 -0.60 -0.06 9.05
CA ALA A 10 -1.25 0.97 9.86
C ALA A 10 -1.23 2.35 9.16
N VAL A 11 -0.15 2.69 8.45
CA VAL A 11 -0.08 3.93 7.65
C VAL A 11 -1.12 3.90 6.52
N ALA A 12 -1.20 2.80 5.77
CA ALA A 12 -2.18 2.65 4.69
C ALA A 12 -3.63 2.68 5.22
N GLN A 13 -3.87 2.08 6.39
CA GLN A 13 -5.17 2.14 7.06
C GLN A 13 -5.53 3.57 7.49
N ASP A 14 -4.59 4.31 8.07
CA ASP A 14 -4.85 5.69 8.49
C ASP A 14 -5.05 6.63 7.31
N ALA A 15 -4.35 6.39 6.19
CA ALA A 15 -4.63 7.05 4.92
C ALA A 15 -6.06 6.76 4.44
N ALA A 16 -6.48 5.49 4.46
CA ALA A 16 -7.84 5.11 4.08
C ALA A 16 -8.92 5.80 4.93
N LYS A 17 -8.71 5.90 6.24
CA LYS A 17 -9.61 6.64 7.15
C LYS A 17 -9.64 8.13 6.82
N LYS A 18 -8.48 8.77 6.64
CA LYS A 18 -8.39 10.21 6.36
C LYS A 18 -8.98 10.61 5.01
N LEU A 19 -8.88 9.72 4.02
CA LEU A 19 -9.39 9.93 2.67
C LEU A 19 -10.84 9.45 2.48
N ASN A 20 -11.47 8.88 3.51
CA ASN A 20 -12.76 8.18 3.40
C ASN A 20 -12.77 7.16 2.24
N ALA A 21 -11.66 6.45 2.05
CA ALA A 21 -11.57 5.44 1.00
C ALA A 21 -12.31 4.18 1.44
N GLU A 22 -13.48 3.90 0.87
CA GLU A 22 -14.37 2.81 1.30
C GLU A 22 -13.93 1.41 0.86
N VAL A 23 -13.03 1.32 -0.12
CA VAL A 23 -12.58 0.04 -0.70
C VAL A 23 -11.20 -0.35 -0.16
N GLY A 24 -10.23 0.55 -0.30
CA GLY A 24 -8.86 0.32 0.11
C GLY A 24 -7.94 1.44 -0.36
N VAL A 25 -6.67 1.35 0.04
CA VAL A 25 -5.62 2.29 -0.31
C VAL A 25 -4.34 1.52 -0.58
N VAL A 26 -3.59 1.98 -1.58
CA VAL A 26 -2.18 1.65 -1.79
C VAL A 26 -1.37 2.93 -1.63
N VAL A 27 -0.29 2.88 -0.88
CA VAL A 27 0.68 3.95 -0.69
C VAL A 27 2.00 3.48 -1.29
N ILE A 28 2.49 4.19 -2.30
CA ILE A 28 3.84 4.07 -2.83
C ILE A 28 4.64 5.26 -2.28
N TYR A 29 5.83 5.02 -1.75
CA TYR A 29 6.67 6.05 -1.16
C TYR A 29 8.14 5.81 -1.46
N VAL A 30 8.92 6.88 -1.54
CA VAL A 30 10.38 6.81 -1.72
C VAL A 30 11.04 7.20 -0.40
N ASN A 31 11.93 6.36 0.09
CA ASN A 31 12.93 6.67 1.11
C ASN A 31 14.30 6.78 0.42
N ARG A 32 15.28 7.40 1.08
CA ARG A 32 16.58 7.81 0.50
C ARG A 32 17.08 6.96 -0.66
N ASP A 33 17.19 5.64 -0.45
CA ASP A 33 17.74 4.70 -1.42
C ASP A 33 16.75 3.57 -1.78
N THR A 34 15.49 3.65 -1.34
CA THR A 34 14.53 2.54 -1.49
C THR A 34 13.13 3.03 -1.82
N LEU A 35 12.51 2.41 -2.81
CA LEU A 35 11.06 2.46 -2.97
C LEU A 35 10.40 1.55 -1.93
N GLY A 36 9.28 1.99 -1.38
CA GLY A 36 8.46 1.20 -0.46
C GLY A 36 6.99 1.23 -0.87
N MET A 37 6.26 0.21 -0.44
CA MET A 37 4.82 0.07 -0.67
C MET A 37 4.12 -0.40 0.60
N ALA A 38 2.94 0.16 0.85
CA ALA A 38 2.01 -0.32 1.85
C ALA A 38 0.60 -0.34 1.29
N SER A 39 -0.18 -1.37 1.57
CA SER A 39 -1.56 -1.47 1.11
C SER A 39 -2.52 -1.89 2.23
N TYR A 40 -3.78 -1.47 2.10
CA TYR A 40 -4.84 -1.77 3.05
C TYR A 40 -6.18 -1.94 2.32
N GLY A 41 -6.94 -2.99 2.67
CA GLY A 41 -8.33 -3.17 2.29
C GLY A 41 -9.23 -3.34 3.51
N HIS A 42 -10.51 -2.98 3.39
CA HIS A 42 -11.45 -3.01 4.53
C HIS A 42 -11.81 -4.42 5.01
N ASN A 43 -11.60 -5.43 4.17
CA ASN A 43 -11.83 -6.83 4.51
C ASN A 43 -10.75 -7.71 3.88
N LYS A 44 -10.73 -8.99 4.25
CA LYS A 44 -9.69 -9.94 3.80
C LYS A 44 -9.59 -10.07 2.28
N ALA A 45 -10.73 -10.06 1.56
CA ALA A 45 -10.73 -10.15 0.11
C ALA A 45 -10.13 -8.88 -0.52
N LEU A 46 -10.54 -7.71 -0.02
CA LEU A 46 -10.01 -6.42 -0.47
C LEU A 46 -8.53 -6.25 -0.12
N CYS A 47 -8.05 -6.74 1.03
CA CYS A 47 -6.62 -6.72 1.34
C CYS A 47 -5.80 -7.50 0.30
N ALA A 48 -6.30 -8.66 -0.15
CA ALA A 48 -5.62 -9.45 -1.18
C ALA A 48 -5.60 -8.72 -2.53
N GLU A 49 -6.72 -8.09 -2.93
CA GLU A 49 -6.79 -7.30 -4.16
C GLU A 49 -5.91 -6.03 -4.11
N MET A 50 -5.89 -5.33 -2.97
CA MET A 50 -5.00 -4.16 -2.78
C MET A 50 -3.52 -4.56 -2.72
N GLY A 51 -3.21 -5.77 -2.26
CA GLY A 51 -1.86 -6.34 -2.38
C GLY A 51 -1.43 -6.47 -3.84
N LYS A 52 -2.24 -7.16 -4.67
CA LYS A 52 -1.96 -7.32 -6.11
C LYS A 52 -1.85 -5.98 -6.85
N LEU A 53 -2.76 -5.04 -6.56
CA LEU A 53 -2.70 -3.70 -7.13
C LEU A 53 -1.42 -2.98 -6.68
N GLY A 54 -1.05 -3.13 -5.41
CA GLY A 54 0.18 -2.57 -4.86
C GLY A 54 1.43 -3.12 -5.54
N ASP A 55 1.48 -4.43 -5.81
CA ASP A 55 2.58 -5.07 -6.51
C ASP A 55 2.76 -4.47 -7.92
N HIS A 56 1.67 -4.35 -8.68
CA HIS A 56 1.71 -3.73 -10.01
C HIS A 56 2.16 -2.25 -9.99
N LEU A 57 1.68 -1.48 -9.02
CA LEU A 57 2.07 -0.08 -8.88
C LEU A 57 3.53 0.07 -8.44
N TYR A 58 4.01 -0.85 -7.60
CA TYR A 58 5.39 -0.88 -7.15
C TYR A 58 6.35 -1.24 -8.29
N GLU A 59 6.02 -2.24 -9.10
CA GLU A 59 6.77 -2.60 -10.31
C GLU A 59 6.90 -1.40 -11.27
N ALA A 60 5.78 -0.75 -11.62
CA ALA A 60 5.81 0.42 -12.49
C ALA A 60 6.60 1.60 -11.90
N ALA A 61 6.55 1.79 -10.59
CA ALA A 61 7.31 2.83 -9.92
C ALA A 61 8.82 2.51 -9.84
N MET A 62 9.20 1.23 -9.71
CA MET A 62 10.60 0.81 -9.82
C MET A 62 11.15 1.05 -11.23
N GLU A 63 10.40 0.64 -12.26
CA GLU A 63 10.79 0.89 -13.66
C GLU A 63 11.05 2.38 -13.92
N TYR A 64 10.16 3.25 -13.42
CA TYR A 64 10.34 4.70 -13.56
C TYR A 64 11.61 5.23 -12.86
N ILE A 65 11.94 4.70 -11.67
CA ILE A 65 13.14 5.09 -10.91
C ILE A 65 14.41 4.57 -11.58
N ASP A 66 14.41 3.35 -12.13
CA ASP A 66 15.58 2.81 -12.82
C ASP A 66 15.92 3.61 -14.10
N GLU A 67 14.92 4.29 -14.69
CA GLU A 67 15.09 5.15 -15.87
C GLU A 67 15.57 6.59 -15.54
N HIS A 68 15.57 7.03 -14.27
CA HIS A 68 15.81 8.43 -13.88
C HIS A 68 16.75 8.60 -12.68
#